data_AF-A0A2V1D157-F1
#
_entry.id   AF-A0A2V1D157-F1
#
_cell.length_a   1.000
_cell.length_b   1.000
_cell.length_c   1.000
_cell.angle_alpha   90.00
_cell.angle_beta   90.00
_cell.angle_gamma   90.00
#
_symmetry.space_group_name_H-M   'P 1'
#
loop_
_entity.id
_entity.type
_entity.pdbx_description
1 polymer ?
#
loop_
_entity_poly.entity_id
_entity_poly.type
_entity_poly.pdbx_seq_one_letter_code
_entity_poly.pdbx_strand_id
1 'polypeptide(L)'
;ITSAASTCNQLMYGWSPTFDLKVIRDKLSDTTAGYSFVMDPANGLSEAYLELSRRACLATVNGLMTDDAWDMTAVRRYLDWYHHMTE
;
A
#
# COMPACT_ATOMS: atom_id res chain seq x y z
N ILE A 1 -4.15 17.97 11.98
CA ILE A 1 -4.51 16.56 12.18
C ILE A 1 -5.33 16.14 10.96
N THR A 2 -4.75 15.32 10.08
CA THR A 2 -5.47 14.68 8.97
C THR A 2 -6.20 13.46 9.51
N SER A 3 -7.41 13.18 9.03
CA SER A 3 -8.17 11.99 9.47
C SER A 3 -7.58 10.71 8.86
N ALA A 4 -7.81 9.57 9.50
CA ALA A 4 -7.38 8.25 8.98
C ALA A 4 -7.84 8.04 7.52
N ALA A 5 -9.06 8.48 7.18
CA ALA A 5 -9.57 8.40 5.81
C ALA A 5 -8.75 9.25 4.82
N SER A 6 -8.36 10.47 5.20
CA SER A 6 -7.53 11.32 4.34
C SER A 6 -6.11 10.78 4.15
N THR A 7 -5.51 10.25 5.22
CA THR A 7 -4.19 9.60 5.14
C THR A 7 -4.27 8.32 4.29
N CYS A 8 -5.34 7.53 4.41
CA CYS A 8 -5.56 6.34 3.59
C CYS A 8 -5.69 6.69 2.12
N ASN A 9 -6.49 7.71 1.80
CA ASN A 9 -6.59 8.23 0.43
C ASN A 9 -5.22 8.65 -0.14
N GLN A 10 -4.37 9.24 0.69
CA GLN A 10 -3.03 9.67 0.29
C GLN A 10 -2.07 8.49 0.07
N LEU A 11 -2.07 7.49 0.97
CA LEU A 11 -1.29 6.25 0.81
C LEU A 11 -1.75 5.44 -0.41
N MET A 12 -3.05 5.51 -0.73
CA MET A 12 -3.63 4.84 -1.89
C MET A 12 -3.53 5.65 -3.19
N TYR A 13 -2.89 6.82 -3.20
CA TYR A 13 -2.80 7.67 -4.40
C TYR A 13 -4.17 8.01 -5.01
N GLY A 14 -5.16 8.28 -4.16
CA GLY A 14 -6.54 8.55 -4.58
C GLY A 14 -7.30 7.32 -5.09
N TRP A 15 -6.72 6.12 -4.98
CA TRP A 15 -7.32 4.89 -5.45
C TRP A 15 -8.26 4.28 -4.40
N SER A 16 -9.44 3.85 -4.85
CA SER A 16 -10.42 3.16 -4.02
C SER A 16 -10.92 1.91 -4.76
N PRO A 17 -10.20 0.78 -4.66
CA PRO A 17 -10.65 -0.47 -5.26
C PRO A 17 -11.88 -0.99 -4.51
N THR A 18 -12.82 -1.54 -5.28
CA THR A 18 -13.90 -2.34 -4.67
C THR A 18 -13.32 -3.71 -4.32
N PHE A 19 -13.34 -4.04 -3.03
CA PHE A 19 -12.72 -5.27 -2.55
C PHE A 19 -13.57 -5.88 -1.42
N ASP A 20 -13.84 -7.18 -1.49
CA ASP A 20 -14.60 -7.89 -0.46
C ASP A 20 -13.67 -8.38 0.66
N LEU A 21 -13.65 -7.66 1.78
CA LEU A 21 -12.83 -8.04 2.94
C LEU A 21 -13.22 -9.41 3.54
N LYS A 22 -14.43 -9.93 3.24
CA LYS A 22 -14.89 -11.21 3.79
C LYS A 22 -14.15 -12.41 3.23
N VAL A 23 -13.55 -12.27 2.04
CA VAL A 23 -12.81 -13.37 1.39
C VAL A 23 -11.34 -13.41 1.79
N ILE A 24 -10.84 -12.37 2.49
CA ILE A 24 -9.47 -12.34 2.98
C ILE A 24 -9.30 -13.37 4.09
N ARG A 25 -8.20 -14.12 4.01
CA ARG A 25 -7.72 -14.93 5.12
C ARG A 25 -7.07 -14.03 6.16
N ASP A 26 -7.59 -14.06 7.38
CA ASP A 26 -6.98 -13.41 8.53
C ASP A 26 -5.76 -14.19 9.04
N LYS A 27 -4.72 -14.21 8.20
CA LYS A 27 -3.40 -14.78 8.47
C LYS A 27 -2.32 -13.70 8.39
N LEU A 28 -2.65 -12.51 8.87
CA LEU A 28 -1.71 -11.37 8.91
C LEU A 28 -0.54 -11.63 9.87
N SER A 29 -0.73 -12.50 10.87
CA SER A 29 0.30 -12.91 11.82
C SER A 29 1.15 -14.10 11.34
N ASP A 30 0.88 -14.67 10.16
CA ASP A 30 1.65 -15.80 9.65
C ASP A 30 3.01 -15.32 9.13
N THR A 31 4.05 -15.65 9.86
CA THR A 31 5.44 -15.28 9.57
C THR A 31 6.24 -16.45 8.99
N THR A 32 5.57 -17.50 8.52
CA THR A 32 6.21 -18.64 7.87
C THR A 32 7.05 -18.17 6.70
N ALA A 33 8.31 -18.63 6.64
CA ALA A 33 9.22 -18.26 5.57
C ALA A 33 8.62 -18.62 4.19
N GLY A 34 8.54 -17.63 3.29
CA GLY A 34 7.95 -17.78 1.96
C GLY A 34 6.45 -17.51 1.86
N TYR A 35 5.75 -17.34 3.00
CA TYR A 35 4.38 -16.84 2.97
C TYR A 35 4.37 -15.33 2.67
N SER A 36 3.40 -14.90 1.87
CA SER A 36 3.11 -13.50 1.63
C SER A 36 1.60 -13.32 1.58
N PHE A 37 1.09 -12.47 2.47
CA PHE A 37 -0.33 -12.12 2.53
C PHE A 37 -0.85 -11.57 1.18
N VAL A 38 -0.03 -10.77 0.49
CA VAL A 38 -0.38 -10.20 -0.82
C VAL A 38 -0.43 -11.27 -1.91
N MET A 39 0.46 -12.28 -1.82
CA MET A 39 0.60 -13.31 -2.84
C MET A 39 -0.25 -14.57 -2.57
N ASP A 40 -0.93 -14.68 -1.42
CA ASP A 40 -1.88 -15.76 -1.18
C ASP A 40 -3.05 -15.63 -2.18
N PRO A 41 -3.25 -16.60 -3.10
CA PRO A 41 -4.31 -16.52 -4.10
C PRO A 41 -5.71 -16.37 -3.49
N ALA A 42 -5.92 -16.84 -2.25
CA ALA A 42 -7.19 -16.69 -1.57
C ALA A 42 -7.51 -15.23 -1.22
N ASN A 43 -6.49 -14.37 -1.08
CA ASN A 43 -6.67 -12.96 -0.78
C ASN A 43 -6.91 -12.12 -2.04
N GLY A 44 -6.56 -12.59 -3.24
CA GLY A 44 -6.83 -11.86 -4.49
C GLY A 44 -6.20 -10.46 -4.55
N LEU A 45 -5.12 -10.22 -3.81
CA LEU A 45 -4.49 -8.89 -3.67
C LEU A 45 -3.34 -8.63 -4.65
N SER A 46 -2.88 -9.64 -5.39
CA SER A 46 -1.71 -9.53 -6.26
C SER A 46 -1.87 -8.44 -7.32
N GLU A 47 -2.99 -8.45 -8.05
CA GLU A 47 -3.29 -7.45 -9.07
C GLU A 47 -3.44 -6.05 -8.45
N ALA A 48 -4.12 -5.99 -7.30
CA ALA A 48 -4.36 -4.73 -6.61
C ALA A 48 -3.04 -4.12 -6.09
N TYR A 49 -2.12 -4.94 -5.62
CA TYR A 49 -0.79 -4.53 -5.19
C TYR A 49 0.05 -4.01 -6.36
N LEU A 50 0.00 -4.66 -7.53
CA LEU A 50 0.70 -4.20 -8.73
C LEU A 50 0.16 -2.85 -9.21
N GLU A 51 -1.16 -2.68 -9.22
CA GLU A 51 -1.79 -1.41 -9.63
C GLU A 51 -1.46 -0.28 -8.64
N LEU A 52 -1.47 -0.53 -7.33
CA LEU A 52 -1.03 0.46 -6.35
C LEU A 52 0.44 0.82 -6.54
N SER A 53 1.30 -0.17 -6.77
CA SER A 53 2.72 0.04 -7.03
C SER A 53 2.93 0.90 -8.28
N ARG A 54 2.21 0.60 -9.37
CA ARG A 54 2.25 1.39 -10.62
C ARG A 54 1.84 2.83 -10.37
N ARG A 55 0.77 3.07 -9.59
CA ARG A 55 0.33 4.43 -9.22
C ARG A 55 1.38 5.16 -8.41
N ALA A 56 2.01 4.49 -7.45
CA ALA A 56 3.08 5.05 -6.64
C ALA A 56 4.30 5.45 -7.48
N CYS A 57 4.63 4.67 -8.52
CA CYS A 57 5.71 4.99 -9.46
C CYS A 57 5.36 6.16 -10.40
N LEU A 58 4.11 6.26 -10.85
CA LEU A 58 3.68 7.25 -11.86
C LEU A 58 3.11 8.54 -11.27
N ALA A 59 2.97 8.63 -9.95
CA ALA A 59 2.40 9.81 -9.30
C ALA A 59 3.34 11.01 -9.42
N THR A 60 2.82 12.13 -9.93
CA THR A 60 3.61 13.32 -10.25
C THR A 60 3.92 14.21 -9.05
N VAL A 61 3.14 14.14 -7.96
CA VAL A 61 3.25 15.03 -6.80
C VAL A 61 3.88 14.32 -5.59
N ASN A 62 3.54 13.04 -5.39
CA ASN A 62 3.93 12.25 -4.23
C ASN A 62 4.41 10.84 -4.62
N GLY A 63 4.90 10.67 -5.84
CA GLY A 63 5.48 9.42 -6.30
C GLY A 63 6.65 8.97 -5.43
N LEU A 64 6.84 7.66 -5.36
CA LEU A 64 7.91 7.05 -4.57
C LEU A 64 9.19 6.82 -5.38
N MET A 65 9.12 6.94 -6.70
CA MET A 65 10.24 6.73 -7.60
C MET A 65 10.52 7.98 -8.44
N THR A 66 11.79 8.23 -8.68
CA THR A 66 12.29 9.05 -9.79
C THR A 66 12.54 8.15 -11.00
N ASP A 67 13.09 8.70 -12.09
CA ASP A 67 13.27 8.02 -13.37
C ASP A 67 13.95 6.63 -13.27
N ASP A 68 14.84 6.43 -12.30
CA ASP A 68 15.69 5.24 -12.16
C ASP A 68 15.88 4.73 -10.73
N ALA A 69 15.35 5.42 -9.72
CA ALA A 69 15.59 5.08 -8.31
C ALA A 69 14.41 5.44 -7.39
N TRP A 70 14.41 4.89 -6.18
CA TRP A 70 13.49 5.33 -5.13
C TRP A 70 13.86 6.73 -4.65
N ASP A 71 12.87 7.63 -4.61
CA ASP A 71 13.01 8.87 -3.85
C ASP A 71 12.89 8.53 -2.36
N MET A 72 14.03 8.33 -1.70
CA MET A 72 14.09 7.97 -0.29
C MET A 72 13.39 9.01 0.62
N THR A 73 13.32 10.28 0.21
CA THR A 73 12.59 11.30 0.96
C THR A 73 11.08 11.06 0.87
N ALA A 74 10.58 10.78 -0.33
CA ALA A 74 9.18 10.46 -0.55
C ALA A 74 8.78 9.13 0.13
N VAL A 75 9.63 8.10 0.03
CA VAL A 75 9.44 6.82 0.70
C VAL A 75 9.40 7.00 2.22
N ARG A 76 10.32 7.79 2.79
CA ARG A 76 10.33 8.04 4.23
C ARG A 76 9.04 8.71 4.68
N ARG A 77 8.59 9.74 3.96
CA ARG A 77 7.32 10.43 4.24
C ARG A 77 6.11 9.49 4.14
N TYR A 78 6.10 8.59 3.15
CA TYR A 78 5.06 7.58 3.00
C TYR A 78 5.01 6.65 4.23
N LEU A 79 6.17 6.18 4.69
CA LEU A 79 6.26 5.34 5.90
C LEU A 79 5.87 6.11 7.16
N ASP A 80 6.23 7.39 7.27
CA ASP A 80 5.80 8.22 8.40
C ASP A 80 4.27 8.36 8.41
N TRP A 81 3.61 8.60 7.27
CA TRP A 81 2.14 8.61 7.20
C TRP A 81 1.50 7.28 7.61
N TYR A 82 2.12 6.16 7.23
CA TYR A 82 1.68 4.84 7.66
C TYR A 82 1.77 4.69 9.18
N HIS A 83 2.91 5.04 9.79
CA HIS A 83 3.09 4.94 11.24
C HIS A 83 2.04 5.75 12.01
N HIS A 84 1.77 6.99 11.60
CA HIS A 84 0.75 7.84 12.22
C HIS A 84 -0.69 7.33 12.05
N MET A 85 -0.95 6.41 11.11
CA MET A 85 -2.28 5.78 10.96
C MET A 85 -2.46 4.57 11.89
N THR A 86 -1.36 3.92 12.27
CA THR A 86 -1.36 2.68 13.05
C THR A 86 -1.16 2.88 14.56
N GLU A 87 -0.89 4.11 14.99
CA GLU A 87 -0.87 4.55 16.40
C GLU A 87 -2.25 5.03 16.87
#